data_AF-A0A7C3DV90-F1
#
_entry.id   AF-A0A7C3DV90-F1
#
_cell.length_a   1.000
_cell.length_b   1.000
_cell.length_c   1.000
_cell.angle_alpha   90.00
_cell.angle_beta   90.00
_cell.angle_gamma   90.00
#
_symmetry.space_group_name_H-M   'P 1'
#
loop_
_entity.id
_entity.type
_entity.pdbx_description
1 polymer ?
#
loop_
_entity_poly.entity_id
_entity_poly.type
_entity_poly.pdbx_seq_one_letter_code
_entity_poly.pdbx_strand_id
1 'polypeptide(L)'
;MKPASHPRTSIWYLSVVLVFATLAALLTAAPESSPAPLPVRDPLPTRLDVLALRAVPEGHYLLNLQAHGPERWLNLHVTNGVASCVNASDAALKGLRGDFQIVGNGVFLIYLANQSHRASQFWIFQPDGTAQVKEIPDRGEKQVARPVPDDSLAGAGDSAPPR
;
A
#
# COMPACT_ATOMS: atom_id res chain seq x y z
N MET A 1 13.05 -3.13 -71.06
CA MET A 1 13.05 -4.31 -70.16
C MET A 1 11.73 -4.34 -69.39
N LYS A 2 11.18 -5.54 -69.19
CA LYS A 2 9.79 -5.83 -68.82
C LYS A 2 9.34 -5.25 -67.45
N PRO A 3 8.10 -4.75 -67.32
CA PRO A 3 7.45 -4.52 -66.03
C PRO A 3 6.90 -5.85 -65.46
N ALA A 4 7.07 -6.07 -64.16
CA ALA A 4 6.52 -7.23 -63.46
C ALA A 4 5.11 -6.92 -62.91
N SER A 5 4.22 -7.87 -63.14
CA SER A 5 2.77 -7.79 -63.03
C SER A 5 2.20 -8.81 -62.03
N HIS A 6 1.28 -8.35 -61.18
CA HIS A 6 0.14 -9.07 -60.53
C HIS A 6 0.43 -10.16 -59.46
N PRO A 7 -0.56 -10.57 -58.62
CA PRO A 7 -1.98 -10.16 -58.51
C PRO A 7 -2.49 -9.79 -57.10
N ARG A 8 -3.70 -9.20 -57.12
CA ARG A 8 -4.65 -8.99 -56.03
C ARG A 8 -5.25 -10.31 -55.54
N THR A 9 -5.57 -10.40 -54.25
CA THR A 9 -6.55 -11.38 -53.74
C THR A 9 -7.54 -10.67 -52.82
N SER A 10 -8.63 -10.17 -53.44
CA SER A 10 -9.88 -9.86 -52.75
C SER A 10 -10.66 -11.16 -52.61
N ILE A 11 -11.02 -11.53 -51.38
CA ILE A 11 -12.01 -12.60 -51.15
C ILE A 11 -13.24 -11.94 -50.53
N TRP A 12 -14.29 -11.93 -51.33
CA TRP A 12 -15.67 -11.66 -50.96
C TRP A 12 -16.32 -12.98 -50.52
N TYR A 13 -16.97 -12.99 -49.35
CA TYR A 13 -18.12 -13.86 -49.03
C TYR A 13 -18.98 -13.05 -48.04
N LEU A 14 -19.98 -12.29 -48.48
CA LEU A 14 -21.37 -12.69 -48.73
C LEU A 14 -22.01 -13.49 -47.58
N SER A 15 -22.63 -12.71 -46.69
CA SER A 15 -23.98 -12.83 -46.15
C SER A 15 -24.63 -14.21 -46.12
N VAL A 16 -24.91 -14.69 -44.90
CA VAL A 16 -26.09 -15.53 -44.63
C VAL A 16 -26.82 -14.92 -43.43
N VAL A 17 -27.92 -14.26 -43.75
CA VAL A 17 -29.00 -13.94 -42.81
C VAL A 17 -29.79 -15.23 -42.63
N LEU A 18 -29.86 -15.75 -41.41
CA LEU A 18 -30.89 -16.72 -41.03
C LEU A 18 -31.47 -16.34 -39.66
N VAL A 19 -32.73 -15.92 -39.73
CA VAL A 19 -33.70 -15.71 -38.64
C VAL A 19 -34.07 -17.07 -38.04
N PHE A 20 -34.61 -17.07 -36.79
CA PHE A 20 -35.22 -18.14 -35.97
C PHE A 20 -34.36 -18.44 -34.71
N ALA A 21 -34.85 -18.52 -33.49
CA ALA A 21 -36.17 -18.39 -32.89
C ALA A 21 -35.98 -18.16 -31.38
N THR A 22 -36.87 -17.38 -30.77
CA THR A 22 -37.29 -17.39 -29.36
C THR A 22 -36.53 -18.29 -28.37
N LEU A 23 -35.73 -17.68 -27.50
CA LEU A 23 -35.35 -18.28 -26.22
C LEU A 23 -35.82 -17.39 -25.07
N ALA A 24 -37.05 -17.64 -24.62
CA ALA A 24 -37.48 -17.26 -23.29
C ALA A 24 -36.71 -18.13 -22.28
N ALA A 25 -35.74 -17.55 -21.59
CA ALA A 25 -35.06 -18.20 -20.47
C ALA A 25 -34.99 -17.20 -19.31
N LEU A 26 -35.91 -17.43 -18.37
CA LEU A 26 -35.88 -17.10 -16.95
C LEU A 26 -34.94 -15.95 -16.54
N LEU A 27 -35.54 -14.80 -16.18
CA LEU A 27 -34.99 -13.96 -15.12
C LEU A 27 -35.01 -14.77 -13.81
N THR A 28 -33.98 -15.58 -13.58
CA THR A 28 -33.60 -15.95 -12.22
C THR A 28 -33.14 -14.69 -11.53
N ALA A 29 -33.99 -14.16 -10.65
CA ALA A 29 -33.58 -13.20 -9.64
C ALA A 29 -32.31 -13.74 -8.98
N ALA A 30 -31.19 -13.04 -9.18
CA ALA A 30 -29.98 -13.34 -8.43
C ALA A 30 -30.33 -13.21 -6.94
N PRO A 31 -30.01 -14.20 -6.09
CA PRO A 31 -30.14 -14.01 -4.66
C PRO A 31 -29.25 -12.81 -4.31
N GLU A 32 -29.89 -11.79 -3.74
CA GLU A 32 -29.23 -10.63 -3.17
C GLU A 32 -28.21 -11.14 -2.17
N SER A 33 -26.94 -11.18 -2.59
CA SER A 33 -25.86 -11.66 -1.76
C SER A 33 -25.70 -10.65 -0.65
N SER A 34 -26.33 -10.93 0.50
CA SER A 34 -26.07 -10.22 1.73
C SER A 34 -24.55 -10.10 1.87
N PRO A 35 -23.99 -8.87 1.93
CA PRO A 35 -22.55 -8.72 2.08
C PRO A 35 -22.15 -9.50 3.33
N ALA A 36 -21.19 -10.41 3.17
CA ALA A 36 -20.65 -11.14 4.30
C ALA A 36 -20.26 -10.11 5.39
N PRO A 37 -20.56 -10.38 6.68
CA PRO A 37 -20.12 -9.51 7.75
C PRO A 37 -18.64 -9.25 7.57
N LEU A 38 -18.25 -7.98 7.43
CA LEU A 38 -16.84 -7.62 7.39
C LEU A 38 -16.18 -8.26 8.61
N PRO A 39 -14.98 -8.87 8.47
CA PRO A 39 -14.27 -9.41 9.62
C PRO A 39 -14.18 -8.29 10.65
N VAL A 40 -14.75 -8.53 11.83
CA VAL A 40 -14.63 -7.65 12.98
C VAL A 40 -13.13 -7.54 13.23
N ARG A 41 -12.55 -6.41 12.82
CA ARG A 41 -11.13 -6.13 13.07
C ARG A 41 -11.01 -5.99 14.57
N ASP A 42 -10.37 -6.97 15.20
CA ASP A 42 -10.04 -6.88 16.62
C ASP A 42 -9.34 -5.54 16.86
N PRO A 43 -9.76 -4.77 17.89
CA PRO A 43 -9.05 -3.56 18.25
C PRO A 43 -7.58 -3.90 18.47
N LEU A 44 -6.69 -3.05 17.92
CA LEU A 44 -5.24 -3.18 18.08
C LEU A 44 -4.91 -3.54 19.55
N PRO A 45 -4.06 -4.55 19.79
CA PRO A 45 -3.81 -5.06 21.12
C PRO A 45 -3.46 -3.93 22.09
N THR A 46 -4.15 -3.90 23.22
CA THR A 46 -4.18 -2.80 24.20
C THR A 46 -2.80 -2.43 24.77
N ARG A 47 -1.77 -3.27 24.57
CA ARG A 47 -0.38 -2.97 24.93
C ARG A 47 0.60 -3.93 24.25
N LEU A 48 1.64 -3.41 23.62
CA LEU A 48 2.74 -4.18 23.04
C LEU A 48 3.80 -4.50 24.10
N ASP A 49 4.25 -5.76 24.17
CA ASP A 49 5.48 -6.12 24.90
C ASP A 49 6.70 -5.86 24.01
N VAL A 50 7.24 -4.64 24.13
CA VAL A 50 8.34 -4.14 23.30
C VAL A 50 9.61 -4.98 23.44
N LEU A 51 9.90 -5.54 24.62
CA LEU A 51 11.11 -6.32 24.86
C LEU A 51 11.02 -7.73 24.26
N ALA A 52 9.82 -8.28 24.22
CA ALA A 52 9.55 -9.55 23.57
C ALA A 52 9.41 -9.45 22.04
N LEU A 53 9.33 -8.24 21.47
CA LEU A 53 9.07 -8.05 20.05
C LEU A 53 10.21 -8.64 19.18
N ARG A 54 9.81 -9.50 18.23
CA ARG A 54 10.73 -10.18 17.30
C ARG A 54 10.56 -9.76 15.84
N ALA A 55 9.42 -9.14 15.53
CA ALA A 55 9.09 -8.60 14.21
C ALA A 55 8.23 -7.35 14.39
N VAL A 56 8.25 -6.46 13.41
CA VAL A 56 7.31 -5.35 13.37
C VAL A 56 5.88 -5.92 13.27
N PRO A 57 4.93 -5.49 14.11
CA PRO A 57 3.55 -5.93 14.00
C PRO A 57 2.98 -5.65 12.61
N GLU A 58 2.16 -6.57 12.11
CA GLU A 58 1.52 -6.37 10.81
C GLU A 58 0.45 -5.29 10.88
N GLY A 59 0.21 -4.61 9.76
CA GLY A 59 -0.85 -3.62 9.63
C GLY A 59 -0.42 -2.35 8.90
N HIS A 60 -1.26 -1.32 8.97
CA HIS A 60 -1.01 -0.03 8.35
C HIS A 60 -0.39 0.95 9.35
N TYR A 61 0.60 1.70 8.88
CA TYR A 61 1.32 2.70 9.65
C TYR A 61 1.33 4.03 8.90
N LEU A 62 0.72 5.04 9.49
CA LEU A 62 0.80 6.43 9.02
C LEU A 62 2.10 7.04 9.55
N LEU A 63 2.96 7.44 8.62
CA LEU A 63 4.28 8.02 8.88
C LEU A 63 4.34 9.45 8.36
N ASN A 64 4.86 10.36 9.18
CA ASN A 64 5.27 11.70 8.76
C ASN A 64 6.76 11.70 8.43
N LEU A 65 7.09 11.95 7.16
CA LEU A 65 8.44 12.26 6.73
C LEU A 65 8.62 13.78 6.67
N GLN A 66 9.44 14.28 7.57
CA GLN A 66 10.01 15.61 7.46
C GLN A 66 11.41 15.47 6.86
N ALA A 67 11.62 16.03 5.67
CA ALA A 67 12.94 16.17 5.07
C ALA A 67 12.93 17.47 4.27
N HIS A 68 13.68 18.47 4.75
CA HIS A 68 13.87 19.81 4.18
C HIS A 68 12.70 20.31 3.32
N GLY A 69 11.64 20.81 3.95
CA GLY A 69 10.49 21.38 3.25
C GLY A 69 9.16 21.00 3.91
N PRO A 70 8.08 20.88 3.12
CA PRO A 70 6.77 20.55 3.65
C PRO A 70 6.75 19.13 4.21
N GLU A 71 5.94 18.94 5.26
CA GLU A 71 5.65 17.61 5.79
C GLU A 71 5.04 16.72 4.72
N ARG A 72 5.48 15.47 4.67
CA ARG A 72 4.97 14.48 3.73
C ARG A 72 4.45 13.28 4.50
N TRP A 73 3.21 12.90 4.18
CA TRP A 73 2.53 11.81 4.83
C TRP A 73 2.55 10.59 3.93
N LEU A 74 2.80 9.43 4.51
CA LEU A 74 2.73 8.17 3.80
C LEU A 74 2.14 7.08 4.70
N ASN A 75 1.41 6.17 4.09
CA ASN A 75 0.88 4.98 4.74
C ASN A 75 1.67 3.76 4.26
N LEU A 76 2.33 3.08 5.19
CA LEU A 76 3.03 1.82 4.94
C LEU A 76 2.13 0.67 5.39
N HIS A 77 1.91 -0.30 4.51
CA HIS A 77 1.40 -1.60 4.90
C HIS A 77 2.57 -2.53 5.20
N VAL A 78 2.61 -3.06 6.42
CA VAL A 78 3.61 -4.01 6.90
C VAL A 78 3.02 -5.40 6.92
N THR A 79 3.63 -6.31 6.17
CA THR A 79 3.28 -7.74 6.17
C THR A 79 4.53 -8.58 6.01
N ASN A 80 4.65 -9.67 6.77
CA ASN A 80 5.80 -10.58 6.73
C ASN A 80 7.16 -9.86 6.88
N GLY A 81 7.23 -8.80 7.72
CA GLY A 81 8.44 -8.01 7.92
C GLY A 81 8.81 -7.05 6.78
N VAL A 82 7.95 -6.91 5.76
CA VAL A 82 8.16 -6.02 4.62
C VAL A 82 7.21 -4.84 4.71
N ALA A 83 7.72 -3.62 4.61
CA ALA A 83 6.91 -2.41 4.48
C ALA A 83 6.74 -2.04 3.01
N SER A 84 5.51 -1.76 2.59
CA SER A 84 5.19 -1.22 1.26
C SER A 84 4.32 0.01 1.37
N CYS A 85 4.69 1.10 0.69
CA CYS A 85 3.89 2.31 0.63
C CYS A 85 2.64 2.08 -0.21
N VAL A 86 1.47 2.12 0.45
CA VAL A 86 0.16 1.94 -0.18
C VAL A 86 -0.50 3.28 -0.51
N ASN A 87 -0.16 4.34 0.23
CA ASN A 87 -0.65 5.69 0.00
C ASN A 87 0.40 6.73 0.40
N ALA A 88 0.43 7.89 -0.27
CA ALA A 88 1.34 8.98 0.03
C ALA A 88 0.79 10.33 -0.46
N SER A 89 1.08 11.39 0.28
CA SER A 89 0.77 12.77 -0.11
C SER A 89 1.66 13.29 -1.23
N ASP A 90 2.87 12.74 -1.37
CA ASP A 90 3.84 13.06 -2.42
C ASP A 90 3.98 11.87 -3.39
N ALA A 91 3.82 12.13 -4.68
CA ALA A 91 3.92 11.12 -5.73
C ALA A 91 5.31 10.46 -5.81
N ALA A 92 6.37 11.18 -5.43
CA ALA A 92 7.74 10.65 -5.43
C ALA A 92 7.97 9.52 -4.40
N LEU A 93 7.07 9.40 -3.42
CA LEU A 93 7.13 8.37 -2.38
C LEU A 93 6.32 7.11 -2.73
N LYS A 94 5.55 7.12 -3.83
CA LYS A 94 4.78 5.95 -4.24
C LYS A 94 5.70 4.78 -4.59
N GLY A 95 5.29 3.57 -4.21
CA GLY A 95 6.07 2.36 -4.45
C GLY A 95 7.32 2.21 -3.59
N LEU A 96 7.51 3.06 -2.57
CA LEU A 96 8.55 2.89 -1.56
C LEU A 96 8.37 1.54 -0.85
N ARG A 97 9.44 0.74 -0.77
CA ARG A 97 9.43 -0.57 -0.13
C ARG A 97 10.73 -0.81 0.63
N GLY A 98 10.67 -1.61 1.70
CA GLY A 98 11.84 -2.03 2.45
C GLY A 98 11.56 -3.22 3.36
N ASP A 99 12.61 -3.94 3.72
CA ASP A 99 12.55 -5.07 4.65
C ASP A 99 13.06 -4.63 6.02
N PHE A 100 12.31 -4.97 7.08
CA PHE A 100 12.73 -4.71 8.45
C PHE A 100 13.76 -5.74 8.90
N GLN A 101 14.81 -5.24 9.55
CA GLN A 101 15.82 -6.02 10.23
C GLN A 101 15.69 -5.77 11.73
N ILE A 102 15.66 -6.84 12.52
CA ILE A 102 15.66 -6.71 13.97
C ILE A 102 17.03 -6.25 14.46
N VAL A 103 17.04 -5.18 15.26
CA VAL A 103 18.21 -4.78 16.05
C VAL A 103 18.10 -5.35 17.46
N GLY A 104 16.88 -5.35 18.02
CA GLY A 104 16.56 -5.91 19.34
C GLY A 104 15.78 -4.94 20.22
N ASN A 105 15.16 -5.44 21.30
CA ASN A 105 14.43 -4.63 22.29
C ASN A 105 13.40 -3.66 21.67
N GLY A 106 12.66 -4.11 20.66
CA GLY A 106 11.66 -3.29 19.95
C GLY A 106 12.24 -2.25 18.98
N VAL A 107 13.54 -2.33 18.67
CA VAL A 107 14.20 -1.51 17.67
C VAL A 107 14.41 -2.31 16.38
N PHE A 108 14.01 -1.72 15.26
CA PHE A 108 14.15 -2.27 13.93
C PHE A 108 14.84 -1.28 13.01
N LEU A 109 15.64 -1.78 12.09
CA LEU A 109 16.24 -1.02 11.01
C LEU A 109 15.49 -1.32 9.72
N ILE A 110 15.19 -0.30 8.93
CA ILE A 110 14.62 -0.46 7.60
C ILE A 110 15.38 0.38 6.58
N TYR A 111 15.59 -0.21 5.40
CA TYR A 111 16.08 0.47 4.21
C TYR A 111 14.93 0.61 3.22
N LEU A 112 14.37 1.80 3.11
CA LEU A 112 13.27 2.12 2.21
C LEU A 112 13.83 2.63 0.88
N ALA A 113 13.34 2.09 -0.24
CA ALA A 113 13.75 2.53 -1.57
C ALA A 113 12.62 2.44 -2.60
N ASN A 114 12.66 3.35 -3.55
CA ASN A 114 12.01 3.26 -4.86
C ASN A 114 12.93 3.88 -5.92
N GLN A 115 12.39 4.25 -7.09
CA GLN A 115 13.16 4.89 -8.17
C GLN A 115 13.62 6.32 -7.84
N SER A 116 12.92 7.03 -6.96
CA SER A 116 13.10 8.46 -6.72
C SER A 116 13.62 8.80 -5.32
N HIS A 117 13.56 7.86 -4.39
CA HIS A 117 13.82 8.08 -2.98
C HIS A 117 14.50 6.87 -2.34
N ARG A 118 15.42 7.16 -1.41
CA ARG A 118 16.09 6.17 -0.57
C ARG A 118 16.25 6.75 0.82
N ALA A 119 15.91 5.97 1.83
CA ALA A 119 16.04 6.34 3.23
C ALA A 119 16.41 5.12 4.06
N SER A 120 17.22 5.33 5.10
CA SER A 120 17.52 4.32 6.11
C SER A 120 17.00 4.84 7.45
N GLN A 121 16.29 4.01 8.21
CA GLN A 121 15.60 4.47 9.42
C GLN A 121 15.62 3.44 10.53
N PHE A 122 15.80 3.89 11.77
CA PHE A 122 15.45 3.12 12.96
C PHE A 122 14.00 3.38 13.35
N TRP A 123 13.27 2.30 13.65
CA TRP A 123 11.93 2.32 14.19
C TRP A 123 11.98 1.79 15.62
N ILE A 124 11.64 2.64 16.59
CA ILE A 124 11.71 2.35 18.02
C ILE A 124 10.29 2.27 18.56
N PHE A 125 9.79 1.05 18.72
CA PHE A 125 8.40 0.80 19.14
C PHE A 125 8.17 1.16 20.60
N GLN A 126 6.99 1.72 20.86
CA GLN A 126 6.46 2.04 22.18
C GLN A 126 5.39 1.01 22.58
N PRO A 127 5.04 0.92 23.88
CA PRO A 127 4.01 -0.02 24.35
C PRO A 127 2.61 0.24 23.79
N ASP A 128 2.33 1.42 23.23
CA ASP A 128 1.05 1.74 22.59
C ASP A 128 0.99 1.35 21.09
N GLY A 129 2.06 0.74 20.57
CA GLY A 129 2.18 0.34 19.17
C GLY A 129 2.67 1.44 18.23
N THR A 130 2.84 2.68 18.70
CA THR A 130 3.51 3.72 17.92
C THR A 130 5.01 3.46 17.85
N ALA A 131 5.69 4.03 16.85
CA ALA A 131 7.13 3.99 16.76
C ALA A 131 7.71 5.39 16.54
N GLN A 132 8.76 5.71 17.30
CA GLN A 132 9.62 6.84 16.95
C GLN A 132 10.51 6.42 15.78
N VAL A 133 10.57 7.25 14.76
CA VAL A 133 11.35 7.00 13.54
C VAL A 133 12.53 7.96 13.51
N LYS A 134 13.74 7.40 13.37
CA LYS A 134 14.99 8.17 13.27
C LYS A 134 15.69 7.85 11.96
N GLU A 135 15.92 8.86 11.13
CA GLU A 135 16.65 8.71 9.88
C GLU A 135 18.16 8.48 10.13
N ILE A 136 18.83 7.83 9.18
CA ILE A 136 20.27 7.58 9.17
C ILE A 136 20.85 8.10 7.84
N PRO A 137 21.77 9.08 7.86
CA PRO A 137 22.21 9.83 9.03
C PRO A 137 21.08 10.67 9.64
N ASP A 138 21.17 10.94 10.94
CA ASP A 138 20.21 11.79 11.63
C ASP A 138 20.31 13.23 11.11
N ARG A 139 19.17 13.80 10.69
CA ARG A 139 19.05 15.17 10.20
C ARG A 139 18.24 16.06 11.14
N GLY A 140 17.88 15.54 12.32
CA GLY A 140 17.27 16.28 13.41
C GLY A 140 15.74 16.35 13.36
N GLU A 141 15.08 15.68 12.41
CA GLU A 141 13.63 15.67 12.32
C GLU A 141 12.99 14.67 13.28
N LYS A 142 11.79 15.01 13.74
CA LYS A 142 10.98 14.16 14.62
C LYS A 142 9.94 13.44 13.78
N GLN A 143 10.19 12.18 13.46
CA GLN A 143 9.27 11.35 12.69
C GLN A 143 8.61 10.32 13.61
N VAL A 144 7.33 10.04 13.36
CA VAL A 144 6.54 9.08 14.12
C VAL A 144 5.73 8.23 13.16
N ALA A 145 5.72 6.92 13.38
CA ALA A 145 4.81 5.99 12.74
C ALA A 145 3.70 5.61 13.72
N ARG A 146 2.45 5.77 13.30
CA ARG A 146 1.27 5.43 14.10
C ARG A 146 0.47 4.33 13.42
N PRO A 147 0.04 3.29 14.14
CA PRO A 147 -0.85 2.30 13.57
C PRO A 147 -2.20 2.94 13.22
N VAL A 148 -2.73 2.60 12.05
CA VAL A 148 -4.01 3.08 11.53
C VAL A 148 -4.83 1.90 10.98
N PRO A 149 -6.17 2.00 10.91
CA PRO A 149 -6.99 0.86 10.52
C PRO A 149 -6.90 0.53 9.02
N ASP A 150 -6.55 1.49 8.17
CA ASP A 150 -6.61 1.36 6.71
C ASP A 150 -5.49 2.14 6.00
N ASP A 151 -5.56 2.23 4.67
CA ASP A 151 -4.58 2.91 3.81
C ASP A 151 -4.80 4.44 3.72
N SER A 152 -5.70 5.00 4.53
CA SER A 152 -6.03 6.42 4.51
C SER A 152 -4.87 7.26 5.02
N LEU A 153 -4.86 8.52 4.56
CA LEU A 153 -4.06 9.60 5.13
C LEU A 153 -4.89 10.49 6.08
N ALA A 154 -6.17 10.13 6.33
CA ALA A 154 -7.00 10.82 7.31
C ALA A 154 -6.36 10.72 8.70
N GLY A 155 -6.28 11.86 9.41
CA GLY A 155 -5.55 11.98 10.68
C GLY A 155 -4.11 12.48 10.56
N ALA A 156 -3.61 12.73 9.34
CA ALA A 156 -2.35 13.43 9.10
C ALA A 156 -2.35 14.90 9.61
N GLY A 157 -3.51 15.55 9.65
CA GLY A 157 -3.64 16.95 10.11
C GLY A 157 -3.82 17.13 11.62
N ASP A 158 -4.19 16.07 12.34
CA ASP A 158 -4.62 16.18 13.75
C ASP A 158 -3.50 15.88 14.75
N SER A 159 -2.38 15.34 14.29
CA SER A 159 -1.19 15.10 15.11
C SER A 159 -0.39 16.39 15.26
N ALA A 160 -0.86 17.31 16.10
CA ALA A 160 0.04 18.25 16.74
C ALA A 160 1.11 17.44 17.52
N PRO A 161 2.39 17.80 17.45
CA PRO A 161 3.41 17.10 18.23
C PRO A 161 3.04 17.19 19.73
N PRO A 162 3.22 16.12 20.51
CA PRO A 162 3.12 16.23 21.96
C PRO A 162 4.12 17.30 22.43
N ARG A 163 3.61 18.29 23.18
CA ARG A 163 4.41 19.38 23.76
C ARG A 163 5.46 18.84 24.73
#